data_AF-A0A2W5MR49-F1
#
_entry.id   AF-A0A2W5MR49-F1
#
_cell.length_a   1.000
_cell.length_b   1.000
_cell.length_c   1.000
_cell.angle_alpha   90.00
_cell.angle_beta   90.00
_cell.angle_gamma   90.00
#
_symmetry.space_group_name_H-M   'P 1'
#
loop_
_entity.id
_entity.type
_entity.pdbx_description
1 polymer ?
#
loop_
_entity_poly.entity_id
_entity_poly.type
_entity_poly.pdbx_seq_one_letter_code
_entity_poly.pdbx_strand_id
1 'polypeptide(L)' 'MFKKCQDHLDSVHESYTEHLCVAVPIGLRMIGGGVAAILHGLCPAVFVRTGSKTIFSLYDELKSRTAKSVDPSHD' A
#
# COMPACT_ATOMS: atom_id res chain seq x y z
N MET A 1 -17.91 -14.60 3.04
CA MET A 1 -16.81 -13.81 2.44
C MET A 1 -17.30 -12.48 1.92
N PHE A 2 -18.26 -12.44 0.97
CA PHE A 2 -18.86 -11.19 0.47
C PHE A 2 -19.41 -10.26 1.57
N LYS A 3 -20.03 -10.83 2.61
CA LYS A 3 -20.55 -10.06 3.76
C LYS A 3 -19.47 -9.29 4.53
N LYS A 4 -18.27 -9.86 4.70
CA LYS A 4 -17.14 -9.18 5.37
C LYS A 4 -16.56 -8.02 4.53
N CYS A 5 -16.65 -8.09 3.20
CA CYS A 5 -16.26 -6.97 2.35
C CYS A 5 -17.29 -5.84 2.44
N GLN A 6 -18.58 -6.15 2.43
CA GLN A 6 -19.65 -5.15 2.63
C GLN A 6 -19.59 -4.53 4.03
N ASP A 7 -19.46 -5.33 5.08
CA ASP A 7 -19.36 -4.85 6.46
C ASP A 7 -18.11 -3.96 6.66
N HIS A 8 -17.00 -4.22 5.93
CA HIS A 8 -15.83 -3.35 5.95
C HIS A 8 -16.09 -2.04 5.20
N LEU A 9 -16.68 -2.09 4.00
CA LEU A 9 -17.00 -0.90 3.19
C LEU A 9 -17.96 0.05 3.91
N ASP A 10 -19.01 -0.49 4.54
CA ASP A 10 -19.97 0.30 5.31
C ASP A 10 -19.32 0.94 6.55
N SER A 11 -18.30 0.27 7.14
CA SER A 11 -17.56 0.79 8.30
C SER A 11 -16.60 1.95 7.98
N VAL A 12 -16.21 2.14 6.72
CA VAL A 12 -15.30 3.22 6.28
C VAL A 12 -15.98 4.31 5.44
N HIS A 13 -17.26 4.13 5.08
CA HIS A 13 -18.01 5.07 4.21
C HIS A 13 -17.33 5.35 2.85
N GLU A 14 -16.40 4.51 2.40
CA GLU A 14 -15.75 4.60 1.09
C GLU A 14 -16.43 3.66 0.09
N SER A 15 -16.55 4.09 -1.17
CA SER A 15 -17.01 3.19 -2.22
C SER A 15 -16.00 2.06 -2.45
N TYR A 16 -16.47 0.85 -2.74
CA TYR A 16 -15.60 -0.29 -3.11
C TYR A 16 -14.57 0.07 -4.18
N THR A 17 -14.96 0.94 -5.11
CA THR A 17 -14.13 1.48 -6.18
C THR A 17 -13.02 2.40 -5.68
N GLU A 18 -13.26 3.26 -4.70
CA GLU A 18 -12.21 4.11 -4.10
C GLU A 18 -11.19 3.25 -3.35
N HIS A 19 -11.67 2.29 -2.55
CA HIS A 19 -10.81 1.39 -1.80
C HIS A 19 -9.96 0.51 -2.74
N LEU A 20 -10.55 0.01 -3.83
CA LEU A 20 -9.85 -0.76 -4.86
C LEU A 20 -8.82 0.10 -5.60
N CYS A 21 -9.19 1.33 -6.00
CA CYS A 21 -8.30 2.26 -6.70
C CYS A 21 -7.10 2.68 -5.85
N VAL A 22 -7.23 2.66 -4.52
CA VAL A 22 -6.13 2.94 -3.59
C VAL A 22 -5.30 1.70 -3.29
N ALA A 23 -5.93 0.56 -2.96
CA ALA A 23 -5.24 -0.62 -2.49
C ALA A 23 -4.48 -1.35 -3.60
N VAL A 24 -5.03 -1.40 -4.82
CA VAL A 24 -4.44 -2.13 -5.94
C VAL A 24 -3.06 -1.58 -6.35
N PRO A 25 -2.88 -0.25 -6.54
CA PRO A 25 -1.55 0.31 -6.85
C PRO A 25 -0.51 0.04 -5.76
N ILE A 26 -0.90 0.08 -4.48
CA ILE A 26 -0.01 -0.23 -3.35
C ILE A 26 0.46 -1.69 -3.46
N GLY A 27 -0.48 -2.63 -3.67
CA GLY A 27 -0.16 -4.04 -3.84
C GLY A 27 0.74 -4.33 -5.05
N LEU A 28 0.48 -3.70 -6.20
CA LEU A 28 1.32 -3.85 -7.39
C LEU A 28 2.75 -3.36 -7.16
N ARG A 29 2.93 -2.24 -6.43
CA ARG A 29 4.26 -1.74 -6.05
C ARG A 29 4.98 -2.69 -5.10
N MET A 30 4.28 -3.32 -4.16
CA MET A 30 4.87 -4.34 -3.29
C MET A 30 5.36 -5.56 -4.08
N ILE A 31 4.57 -6.05 -5.03
CA ILE A 31 4.96 -7.16 -5.91
C ILE A 31 6.20 -6.76 -6.73
N GLY A 32 6.18 -5.60 -7.39
CA GLY A 32 7.30 -5.12 -8.20
C GLY A 32 8.58 -4.90 -7.38
N GLY A 33 8.48 -4.30 -6.20
CA GLY A 33 9.61 -4.12 -5.27
C GLY A 33 10.18 -5.45 -4.77
N GLY A 34 9.31 -6.42 -4.48
CA GLY A 34 9.71 -7.77 -4.08
C GLY A 34 10.43 -8.52 -5.20
N VAL A 35 9.90 -8.48 -6.43
CA VAL A 35 10.58 -9.06 -7.60
C VAL A 35 11.94 -8.40 -7.82
N ALA A 36 12.03 -7.08 -7.72
CA ALA A 36 13.29 -6.36 -7.85
C ALA A 36 14.31 -6.77 -6.76
N ALA A 37 13.86 -6.99 -5.52
CA ALA A 37 14.72 -7.47 -4.44
C ALA A 37 15.21 -8.91 -4.65
N ILE A 38 14.35 -9.80 -5.17
CA ILE A 38 14.73 -11.17 -5.53
C ILE A 38 15.79 -11.16 -6.64
N LEU A 39 15.56 -10.38 -7.70
CA LEU A 39 16.51 -10.23 -8.80
C LEU A 39 17.84 -9.63 -8.33
N HIS A 40 17.80 -8.68 -7.39
CA HIS A 40 19.01 -8.17 -6.75
C HIS A 40 19.76 -9.24 -5.93
N GLY A 41 19.05 -10.08 -5.19
CA GLY A 41 19.64 -11.21 -4.47
C GLY A 41 20.29 -12.24 -5.39
N LEU A 42 19.74 -12.45 -6.59
CA LEU A 42 20.30 -13.33 -7.62
C LEU A 42 21.48 -12.67 -8.36
N CYS A 43 21.37 -11.37 -8.66
CA CYS A 43 22.40 -10.59 -9.33
C CYS A 43 22.62 -9.26 -8.60
N PRO A 44 23.65 -9.16 -7.73
CA PRO A 44 23.87 -8.00 -6.87
C PRO A 44 24.07 -6.67 -7.61
N ALA A 45 24.43 -6.70 -8.90
CA ALA A 45 24.58 -5.51 -9.72
C ALA A 45 23.24 -4.92 -10.23
N VAL A 46 22.16 -5.69 -10.18
CA VAL A 46 20.85 -5.30 -10.73
C VAL A 46 19.92 -4.84 -9.60
N PHE A 47 19.11 -3.80 -9.84
CA PHE A 47 18.08 -3.31 -8.90
C PHE A 47 18.55 -2.98 -7.47
N VAL A 48 19.82 -2.60 -7.31
CA VAL A 48 20.54 -2.40 -6.04
C VAL A 48 19.76 -1.65 -4.96
N ARG A 49 18.97 -0.64 -5.34
CA ARG A 49 18.19 0.17 -4.41
C ARG A 49 16.68 0.11 -4.65
N THR A 50 16.23 -0.63 -5.67
CA THR A 50 14.83 -0.58 -6.10
C THR A 50 13.91 -1.19 -5.07
N GLY A 51 14.27 -2.34 -4.47
CA GLY A 51 13.48 -2.97 -3.41
C GLY A 51 13.32 -2.06 -2.19
N SER A 52 14.44 -1.60 -1.60
CA SER A 52 14.41 -0.73 -0.41
C SER A 52 13.72 0.60 -0.66
N LYS A 53 13.97 1.26 -1.81
CA LYS A 53 13.27 2.52 -2.17
C LYS A 53 11.76 2.33 -2.27
N THR A 54 11.33 1.19 -2.82
CA THR A 54 9.90 0.87 -2.94
C THR A 54 9.26 0.72 -1.56
N ILE A 55 9.94 0.02 -0.63
CA ILE A 55 9.47 -0.15 0.75
C ILE A 55 9.38 1.20 1.47
N PHE A 56 10.42 2.04 1.41
CA PHE A 56 10.41 3.34 2.07
C PHE A 56 9.32 4.26 1.51
N SER A 57 9.14 4.28 0.18
CA SER A 57 8.06 5.06 -0.44
C SER A 57 6.67 4.58 -0.03
N LEU A 58 6.44 3.26 0.04
CA LEU A 58 5.18 2.68 0.52
C LEU A 58 4.93 3.01 2.00
N TYR A 59 5.98 2.93 2.83
CA TYR A 59 5.90 3.24 4.25
C TYR A 59 5.51 4.70 4.49
N ASP A 60 6.15 5.65 3.79
CA ASP A 60 5.82 7.06 3.90
C ASP A 60 4.40 7.36 3.41
N GLU A 61 3.98 6.73 2.30
CA GLU A 61 2.63 6.87 1.77
C GLU A 61 1.58 6.37 2.78
N LEU A 62 1.76 5.17 3.36
CA LEU A 62 0.85 4.63 4.36
C LEU A 62 0.83 5.48 5.63
N LYS A 63 2.00 5.91 6.12
CA LYS A 63 2.10 6.78 7.29
C LYS A 63 1.36 8.11 7.08
N SER A 64 1.48 8.72 5.90
CA SER A 64 0.78 9.95 5.57
C SER A 64 -0.74 9.77 5.54
N ARG A 65 -1.23 8.61 5.06
CA ARG A 65 -2.65 8.27 5.03
C ARG A 65 -3.21 8.04 6.43
N THR A 66 -2.48 7.30 7.28
CA THR A 66 -2.87 7.08 8.68
C THR A 66 -2.92 8.39 9.47
N ALA A 67 -1.93 9.28 9.26
CA ALA A 67 -1.93 10.60 9.89
C ALA A 67 -3.14 11.46 9.47
N LYS A 68 -3.61 11.31 8.22
CA LYS A 68 -4.79 12.03 7.70
C LYS A 68 -6.11 11.47 8.23
N SER A 69 -6.19 10.16 8.52
CA SER A 69 -7.38 9.55 9.13
C SER A 69 -7.52 9.85 10.62
N VAL A 70 -6.45 10.30 11.28
CA VAL A 70 -6.46 10.80 12.66
C VAL A 70 -6.53 12.32 12.61
N ASP A 71 -7.64 12.85 12.13
CA ASP A 71 -7.96 14.28 12.25
C ASP A 71 -8.61 14.52 13.63
N PRO A 72 -8.04 15.36 14.52
CA PRO A 72 -8.63 15.71 15.82
C PRO A 72 -9.82 16.68 15.74
N SER A 73 -10.32 17.06 14.56
CA SER A 73 -11.39 18.08 14.46
C SER A 73 -12.83 17.58 14.72
N HIS A 74 -13.01 16.71 15.71
CA HIS A 74 -14.32 16.45 16.33
C HIS A 74 -14.21 16.67 17.84
N ASP A 75 -14.12 17.94 18.21
CA ASP A 75 -14.53 18.48 19.52
C ASP A 75 -15.82 19.30 19.33
#